data_AF-M0A1F8-F1
#
_entry.id   AF-M0A1F8-F1
#
_cell.length_a   1.000
_cell.length_b   1.000
_cell.length_c   1.000
_cell.angle_alpha   90.00
_cell.angle_beta   90.00
_cell.angle_gamma   90.00
#
_symmetry.space_group_name_H-M   'P 1'
#
loop_
_entity.id
_entity.type
_entity.pdbx_description
1 polymer ?
#
loop_
_entity_poly.entity_id
_entity_poly.type
_entity_poly.pdbx_seq_one_letter_code
_entity_poly.pdbx_strand_id
1 'polypeptide(L)'
;MIFSLGWTWSWPAADYGMFGFEPENTDTSRMPTETNGYYLDWHAEDSDASRKAQEAWEQVEANPEPEEGQEARNEAYIEMEEAIWDDAIMLPLYHDTREQFAYDHVDIEPFGAMGDYQQRYNSVTLE
;
A
#
# COMPACT_ATOMS: atom_id res chain seq x y z
N MET A 1 -0.43 -5.71 21.60
CA MET A 1 0.34 -6.81 20.97
C MET A 1 0.94 -6.24 19.71
N ILE A 2 2.21 -6.52 19.38
CA ILE A 2 2.86 -6.01 18.17
C ILE A 2 2.83 -7.13 17.12
N PHE A 3 2.47 -6.79 15.88
CA PHE A 3 2.44 -7.71 14.75
C PHE A 3 3.47 -7.29 13.70
N SER A 4 4.03 -8.27 12.99
CA SER A 4 4.77 -8.03 11.75
C SER A 4 3.88 -8.32 10.57
N LEU A 5 3.70 -7.33 9.69
CA LEU A 5 2.93 -7.45 8.46
C LEU A 5 3.82 -7.13 7.26
N GLY A 6 3.36 -7.51 6.07
CA GLY A 6 4.01 -7.19 4.80
C GLY A 6 2.95 -6.96 3.74
N TRP A 7 3.24 -6.06 2.82
CA TRP A 7 2.36 -5.71 1.70
C TRP A 7 3.16 -5.69 0.41
N THR A 8 2.60 -6.24 -0.66
CA THR A 8 3.13 -6.12 -2.02
C THR A 8 2.06 -5.48 -2.89
N TRP A 9 2.49 -4.59 -3.79
CA TRP A 9 1.57 -3.84 -4.63
C TRP A 9 0.92 -4.72 -5.69
N SER A 10 -0.37 -4.48 -5.95
CA SER A 10 -1.10 -5.16 -7.02
C SER A 10 -1.01 -4.43 -8.36
N TRP A 11 -0.78 -3.12 -8.34
CA TRP A 11 -0.52 -2.27 -9.51
C TRP A 11 0.41 -1.11 -9.12
N PRO A 12 1.14 -0.50 -10.08
CA PRO A 12 2.19 0.47 -9.79
C PRO A 12 1.65 1.89 -9.55
N ALA A 13 0.90 2.09 -8.46
CA ALA A 13 0.34 3.39 -8.12
C ALA A 13 0.35 3.64 -6.60
N ALA A 14 0.68 4.87 -6.20
CA ALA A 14 0.89 5.23 -4.80
C ALA A 14 -0.40 5.22 -3.97
N ASP A 15 -1.54 5.55 -4.59
CA ASP A 15 -2.88 5.40 -4.01
C ASP A 15 -3.10 3.98 -3.48
N TYR A 16 -2.61 2.94 -4.16
CA TYR A 16 -2.74 1.56 -3.69
C TYR A 16 -1.97 1.26 -2.40
N GLY A 17 -0.89 1.99 -2.14
CA GLY A 17 -0.22 1.93 -0.84
C GLY A 17 -0.91 2.79 0.21
N MET A 18 -1.34 3.99 -0.18
CA MET A 18 -1.79 5.03 0.74
C MET A 18 -3.24 4.91 1.20
N PHE A 19 -4.14 4.35 0.38
CA PHE A 19 -5.54 4.16 0.77
C PHE A 19 -5.69 3.29 2.03
N GLY A 20 -4.72 2.40 2.28
CA GLY A 20 -4.70 1.57 3.48
C GLY A 20 -4.43 2.34 4.77
N PHE A 21 -3.86 3.54 4.65
CA PHE A 21 -3.55 4.43 5.78
C PHE A 21 -4.58 5.55 5.96
N GLU A 22 -5.59 5.66 5.10
CA GLU A 22 -6.72 6.57 5.32
C GLU A 22 -7.36 6.26 6.68
N PRO A 23 -7.40 7.21 7.63
CA PRO A 23 -7.92 6.96 8.97
C PRO A 23 -9.32 6.35 9.01
N GLU A 24 -10.27 6.89 8.23
CA GLU A 24 -11.64 6.35 8.12
C GLU A 24 -11.69 4.92 7.56
N ASN A 25 -10.70 4.52 6.76
CA ASN A 25 -10.61 3.19 6.17
C ASN A 25 -9.87 2.18 7.07
N THR A 26 -9.28 2.62 8.17
CA THR A 26 -8.60 1.73 9.14
C THR A 26 -9.50 1.19 10.25
N ASP A 27 -10.79 1.57 10.27
CA ASP A 27 -11.77 1.05 11.25
C ASP A 27 -12.02 -0.45 11.04
N THR A 28 -11.41 -1.25 11.92
CA THR A 28 -11.48 -2.71 11.85
C THR A 28 -12.83 -3.28 12.27
N SER A 29 -13.64 -2.51 13.01
CA SER A 29 -14.99 -2.93 13.42
C SER A 29 -15.97 -2.99 12.25
N ARG A 30 -15.66 -2.22 11.19
CA ARG A 30 -16.41 -2.13 9.93
C ARG A 30 -15.89 -3.05 8.82
N MET A 31 -14.75 -3.72 9.06
CA MET A 31 -14.15 -4.63 8.09
C MET A 31 -14.87 -5.98 8.02
N PRO A 32 -14.85 -6.66 6.85
CA PRO A 32 -14.32 -6.20 5.56
C PRO A 32 -15.39 -5.54 4.67
N THR A 33 -16.58 -5.27 5.23
CA THR A 33 -17.77 -4.89 4.45
C THR A 33 -17.80 -3.42 4.05
N GLU A 34 -17.37 -2.53 4.94
CA GLU A 34 -17.44 -1.07 4.72
C GLU A 34 -16.05 -0.41 4.67
N THR A 35 -15.03 -1.07 5.22
CA THR A 35 -13.63 -0.65 5.20
C THR A 35 -12.75 -1.82 4.80
N ASN A 36 -11.59 -1.51 4.23
CA ASN A 36 -10.61 -2.50 3.76
C ASN A 36 -9.16 -2.00 3.82
N GLY A 37 -8.88 -0.98 4.63
CA GLY A 37 -7.53 -0.49 4.85
C GLY A 37 -6.68 -1.40 5.74
N TYR A 38 -5.59 -0.85 6.28
CA TYR A 38 -4.71 -1.58 7.18
C TYR A 38 -5.33 -1.74 8.57
N TYR A 39 -4.98 -2.84 9.26
CA TYR A 39 -5.47 -3.19 10.59
C TYR A 39 -4.82 -2.34 11.69
N LEU A 40 -5.05 -1.02 11.65
CA LEU A 40 -4.39 -0.04 12.53
C LEU A 40 -5.34 0.52 13.59
N ASP A 41 -6.65 0.63 13.32
CA ASP A 41 -7.61 1.38 14.14
C ASP A 41 -7.05 2.77 14.51
N TRP A 42 -6.64 3.53 13.48
CA TRP A 42 -6.06 4.86 13.61
C TRP A 42 -7.05 5.89 13.08
N HIS A 43 -7.75 6.58 13.97
CA HIS A 43 -8.90 7.41 13.61
C HIS A 43 -8.57 8.90 13.65
N ALA A 44 -9.26 9.72 12.85
CA ALA A 44 -9.00 11.16 12.72
C ALA A 44 -9.17 11.95 14.03
N GLU A 45 -9.91 11.41 15.00
CA GLU A 45 -10.07 11.97 16.34
C GLU A 45 -8.94 11.63 17.32
N ASP A 46 -8.07 10.68 16.99
CA ASP A 46 -7.04 10.17 17.91
C ASP A 46 -5.90 11.17 18.12
N SER A 47 -5.53 11.93 17.08
CA SER A 47 -4.40 12.87 17.12
C SER A 47 -4.50 13.99 16.07
N ASP A 48 -3.57 14.96 16.14
CA ASP A 48 -3.41 15.96 15.08
C ASP A 48 -2.83 15.35 13.79
N ALA A 49 -2.00 14.30 13.91
CA ALA A 49 -1.41 13.62 12.76
C ALA A 49 -2.44 12.77 12.02
N SER A 50 -3.29 12.03 12.74
CA SER A 50 -4.38 11.27 12.11
C SER A 50 -5.37 12.18 11.40
N ARG A 51 -5.70 13.34 11.98
CA ARG A 51 -6.51 14.36 11.29
C ARG A 51 -5.82 14.89 10.03
N LYS A 52 -4.52 15.21 10.09
CA LYS A 52 -3.74 15.64 8.91
C LYS A 52 -3.79 14.57 7.81
N ALA A 53 -3.63 13.29 8.16
CA ALA A 53 -3.69 12.21 7.19
C ALA A 53 -5.08 12.07 6.53
N GLN A 54 -6.17 12.26 7.30
CA GLN A 54 -7.52 12.27 6.76
C GLN A 54 -7.72 13.43 5.79
N GLU A 55 -7.34 14.65 6.18
CA GLU A 55 -7.45 15.85 5.33
C GLU A 55 -6.63 15.71 4.04
N ALA A 56 -5.43 15.12 4.12
CA ALA A 56 -4.59 14.84 2.96
C ALA A 56 -5.24 13.79 2.04
N TRP A 57 -5.85 12.73 2.59
CA TRP A 57 -6.57 11.75 1.77
C TRP A 57 -7.78 12.37 1.06
N GLU A 58 -8.54 13.24 1.72
CA GLU A 58 -9.63 14.00 1.07
C GLU A 58 -9.11 14.85 -0.11
N GLN A 59 -7.88 15.37 -0.03
CA GLN A 59 -7.23 16.06 -1.15
C GLN A 59 -6.93 15.09 -2.30
N VAL A 60 -6.50 13.86 -2.02
CA VAL A 60 -6.30 12.82 -3.05
C VAL A 60 -7.61 12.54 -3.78
N GLU A 61 -8.70 12.33 -3.04
CA GLU A 61 -10.02 12.04 -3.60
C GLU A 61 -10.59 13.21 -4.42
N ALA A 62 -10.35 14.45 -3.97
CA ALA A 62 -10.77 15.65 -4.68
C ALA A 62 -10.00 15.90 -5.99
N ASN A 63 -8.85 15.24 -6.17
CA ASN A 63 -7.97 15.39 -7.33
C ASN A 63 -7.77 14.04 -8.06
N PRO A 64 -8.84 13.40 -8.58
CA PRO A 64 -8.74 12.09 -9.23
C PRO A 64 -7.86 12.16 -10.49
N GLU A 65 -7.39 11.00 -10.94
CA GLU A 65 -6.75 10.88 -12.25
C GLU A 65 -7.66 11.42 -13.37
N PRO A 66 -7.14 12.08 -14.43
CA PRO A 66 -5.76 12.00 -14.98
C PRO A 66 -4.75 13.06 -14.44
N GLU A 67 -3.74 13.44 -15.24
CA GLU A 67 -2.52 14.18 -14.84
C GLU A 67 -2.78 15.52 -14.14
N GLU A 68 -3.90 16.21 -14.41
CA GLU A 68 -4.16 17.55 -13.87
C GLU A 68 -4.20 17.59 -12.33
N GLY A 69 -4.53 16.47 -11.68
CA GLY A 69 -4.53 16.33 -10.22
C GLY A 69 -3.25 15.73 -9.62
N GLN A 70 -2.26 15.36 -10.44
CA GLN A 70 -1.14 14.53 -9.99
C GLN A 70 -0.24 15.23 -8.96
N GLU A 71 0.03 16.52 -9.12
CA GLU A 71 0.86 17.29 -8.18
C GLU A 71 0.20 17.35 -6.79
N ALA A 72 -1.09 17.67 -6.73
CA ALA A 72 -1.87 17.70 -5.50
C ALA A 72 -1.92 16.33 -4.80
N ARG A 73 -2.08 15.23 -5.57
CA ARG A 73 -2.02 13.88 -5.01
C ARG A 73 -0.65 13.54 -4.44
N ASN A 74 0.43 13.90 -5.15
CA ASN A 74 1.79 13.63 -4.70
C ASN A 74 2.12 14.37 -3.40
N GLU A 75 1.72 15.64 -3.28
CA GLU A 75 1.86 16.43 -2.05
C GLU A 75 1.08 15.78 -0.90
N ALA A 76 -0.18 15.41 -1.16
CA ALA A 76 -1.02 14.74 -0.17
C ALA A 76 -0.44 13.41 0.32
N TYR A 77 0.13 12.58 -0.57
CA TYR A 77 0.79 11.33 -0.16
C TYR A 77 1.99 11.57 0.76
N ILE A 78 2.78 12.62 0.51
CA ILE A 78 3.89 12.99 1.39
C ILE A 78 3.34 13.44 2.76
N GLU A 79 2.27 14.23 2.78
CA GLU A 79 1.64 14.66 4.04
C GLU A 79 1.10 13.49 4.86
N MET A 80 0.51 12.49 4.20
CA MET A 80 0.10 11.24 4.84
C MET A 80 1.31 10.48 5.40
N GLU A 81 2.40 10.32 4.62
CA GLU A 81 3.62 9.65 5.11
C GLU A 81 4.20 10.35 6.34
N GLU A 82 4.30 11.68 6.34
CA GLU A 82 4.76 12.44 7.49
C GLU A 82 3.87 12.23 8.72
N ALA A 83 2.54 12.22 8.55
CA ALA A 83 1.60 11.96 9.63
C ALA A 83 1.74 10.54 10.21
N ILE A 84 1.96 9.55 9.35
CA ILE A 84 2.25 8.16 9.76
C ILE A 84 3.51 8.11 10.63
N TRP A 85 4.55 8.89 10.27
CA TRP A 85 5.79 8.99 11.05
C TRP A 85 5.59 9.69 12.40
N ASP A 86 4.78 10.75 12.45
CA ASP A 86 4.55 11.54 13.66
C ASP A 86 3.84 10.72 14.76
N ASP A 87 2.85 9.89 14.39
CA ASP A 87 2.16 8.99 15.33
C ASP A 87 2.82 7.63 15.49
N ALA A 88 3.83 7.31 14.66
CA ALA A 88 4.54 6.04 14.65
C ALA A 88 3.61 4.80 14.64
N ILE A 89 2.50 4.88 13.90
CA ILE A 89 1.47 3.82 13.81
C ILE A 89 1.99 2.54 13.15
N MET A 90 3.02 2.67 12.32
CA MET A 90 3.73 1.57 11.68
C MET A 90 5.22 1.88 11.68
N LEU A 91 6.04 0.84 11.85
CA LEU A 91 7.49 0.92 11.72
C LEU A 91 7.91 0.18 10.45
N PRO A 92 8.22 0.87 9.34
CA PRO A 92 8.78 0.25 8.15
C PRO A 92 10.12 -0.41 8.48
N LEU A 93 10.22 -1.74 8.30
CA LEU A 93 11.44 -2.48 8.61
C LEU A 93 12.38 -2.56 7.42
N TYR A 94 11.87 -2.95 6.26
CA TYR A 94 12.62 -3.07 5.01
C TYR A 94 11.67 -3.23 3.81
N HIS A 95 12.17 -2.95 2.61
CA HIS A 95 11.57 -3.37 1.36
C HIS A 95 12.20 -4.71 0.95
N ASP A 96 11.40 -5.73 0.66
CA ASP A 96 11.91 -7.07 0.37
C ASP A 96 12.48 -7.15 -1.06
N THR A 97 13.46 -8.03 -1.22
CA THR A 97 13.85 -8.55 -2.53
C THR A 97 13.37 -10.00 -2.57
N ARG A 98 12.66 -10.37 -3.63
CA ARG A 98 12.19 -11.73 -3.85
C ARG A 98 13.21 -12.50 -4.69
N GLU A 99 13.41 -13.76 -4.34
CA GLU A 99 14.22 -14.70 -5.12
C GLU A 99 13.36 -15.91 -5.46
N GLN A 100 13.43 -16.36 -6.70
CA GLN A 100 12.79 -17.58 -7.17
C GLN A 100 13.86 -18.53 -7.67
N PHE A 101 13.82 -19.78 -7.22
CA PHE A 101 14.72 -20.83 -7.66
C PHE A 101 13.98 -21.76 -8.62
N ALA A 102 14.57 -22.00 -9.78
CA ALA A 102 14.11 -22.99 -10.75
C ALA A 102 15.24 -23.99 -11.03
N TYR A 103 14.90 -25.16 -11.54
CA TYR A 103 15.92 -26.11 -12.02
C TYR A 103 16.53 -25.62 -13.32
N ASP A 104 17.79 -25.96 -13.58
CA ASP A 104 18.52 -25.55 -14.79
C ASP A 104 17.82 -25.94 -16.11
N HIS A 105 16.99 -26.99 -16.09
CA HIS A 105 16.25 -27.50 -17.26
C HIS A 105 14.81 -26.98 -17.36
N VAL A 106 14.42 -26.03 -16.49
CA VAL A 106 13.11 -25.40 -16.48
C VAL A 106 13.27 -23.95 -16.92
N ASP A 107 12.72 -23.62 -18.08
CA ASP A 107 12.64 -22.24 -18.54
C ASP A 107 11.38 -21.58 -17.96
N ILE A 108 11.59 -20.50 -17.22
CA ILE A 108 10.55 -19.69 -16.58
C ILE A 108 10.92 -18.21 -16.73
N GLU A 109 9.98 -17.40 -17.21
CA GLU A 109 10.23 -15.97 -17.29
C GLU A 109 10.42 -15.35 -15.89
N PRO A 110 11.33 -14.38 -15.72
CA PRO A 110 11.44 -13.64 -14.47
C PRO A 110 10.12 -12.95 -14.10
N PHE A 111 9.77 -12.96 -12.82
CA PHE A 111 8.64 -12.20 -12.30
C PHE A 111 8.96 -10.70 -12.24
N GLY A 112 7.92 -9.86 -12.30
CA GLY A 112 8.05 -8.40 -12.27
C GLY A 112 8.11 -7.82 -10.85
N ALA A 113 8.23 -6.50 -10.75
CA ALA A 113 8.35 -5.78 -9.47
C ALA A 113 7.15 -5.94 -8.53
N MET A 114 5.99 -6.39 -9.03
CA MET A 114 4.75 -6.57 -8.26
C MET A 114 4.60 -7.96 -7.63
N GLY A 115 5.71 -8.71 -7.54
CA GLY A 115 5.76 -10.02 -6.89
C GLY A 115 5.54 -11.20 -7.84
N ASP A 116 6.05 -12.35 -7.41
CA ASP A 116 5.97 -13.64 -8.09
C ASP A 116 4.54 -14.14 -8.26
N TYR A 117 3.65 -13.82 -7.31
CA TYR A 117 2.23 -14.19 -7.37
C TYR A 117 1.44 -13.54 -8.54
N GLN A 118 1.98 -12.48 -9.16
CA GLN A 118 1.37 -11.86 -10.35
C GLN A 118 1.74 -12.58 -11.65
N GLN A 119 2.67 -13.54 -11.61
CA GLN A 119 3.05 -14.31 -12.79
C GLN A 119 1.87 -15.17 -13.26
N ARG A 120 1.31 -14.82 -14.42
CA ARG A 120 0.14 -15.51 -15.00
C ARG A 120 0.48 -16.52 -16.08
N TYR A 121 1.70 -16.49 -16.61
CA TYR A 121 2.12 -17.45 -17.63
C TYR A 121 2.26 -18.83 -17.00
N ASN A 122 1.51 -19.78 -17.56
CA ASN A 122 1.52 -21.20 -17.17
C ASN A 122 2.23 -22.08 -18.22
N SER A 123 2.93 -21.46 -19.17
CA SER A 123 3.78 -22.14 -20.15
C SER A 123 5.15 -22.34 -19.55
N VAL A 124 5.49 -23.60 -19.27
CA VAL A 124 6.83 -24.02 -18.88
C VAL A 124 7.37 -24.92 -19.98
N THR A 125 8.61 -24.70 -20.40
CA THR A 125 9.28 -25.63 -21.32
C THR A 125 10.37 -26.41 -20.58
N LEU A 126 10.60 -27.64 -21.04
CA LEU A 126 11.65 -28.53 -20.56
C LEU A 126 12.60 -28.78 -21.74
N GLU A 127 13.91 -28.71 -21.50
CA GLU A 127 14.93 -29.15 -22.46
C GLU A 127 15.20 -30.66 -22.39
#